data_AF-A0AA90ZM07-F1
#
_entry.id   AF-A0AA90ZM07-F1
#
_cell.length_a   1.000
_cell.length_b   1.000
_cell.length_c   1.000
_cell.angle_alpha   90.00
_cell.angle_beta   90.00
_cell.angle_gamma   90.00
#
_symmetry.space_group_name_H-M   'P 1'
#
loop_
_entity.id
_entity.type
_entity.pdbx_description
1 polymer ?
#
loop_
_entity_poly.entity_id
_entity_poly.type
_entity_poly.pdbx_seq_one_letter_code
_entity_poly.pdbx_strand_id
1 'polypeptide(L)'
;MDYKLTDFLPTTKKECELRGWDELDVILFSGDAYVDHPSFGPAILGRILEANGYRVAIVPQPDWHGDFRDFKKLGRPRLFFGVSPGAMDSMVNRYTANRRMRSED
;
A
#
# COMPACT_ATOMS: atom_id res chain seq x y z
N MET A 1 0.73 -25.51 3.20
CA MET A 1 0.41 -24.36 4.06
C MET A 1 -0.88 -23.79 3.54
N ASP A 2 -1.88 -23.62 4.41
CA ASP A 2 -3.11 -22.90 4.04
C ASP A 2 -2.84 -21.41 4.18
N TYR A 3 -2.99 -20.67 3.08
CA TYR A 3 -2.89 -19.22 3.06
C TYR A 3 -4.24 -18.60 3.40
N LYS A 4 -4.26 -17.66 4.34
CA LYS A 4 -5.44 -16.88 4.72
C LYS A 4 -5.30 -15.45 4.23
N LEU A 5 -6.41 -14.81 3.94
CA LEU A 5 -6.40 -13.40 3.52
C LEU A 5 -5.82 -12.47 4.62
N THR A 6 -6.00 -12.86 5.88
CA THR A 6 -5.44 -12.16 7.06
C THR A 6 -3.93 -12.27 7.16
N ASP A 7 -3.28 -13.14 6.37
CA ASP A 7 -1.82 -13.24 6.36
C ASP A 7 -1.18 -12.00 5.73
N PHE A 8 -1.92 -11.23 4.92
CA PHE A 8 -1.48 -10.00 4.24
C PHE A 8 -2.06 -8.74 4.90
N LEU A 9 -1.32 -7.62 4.92
CA LEU A 9 -1.89 -6.31 5.27
C LEU A 9 -3.16 -6.04 4.44
N PRO A 10 -4.24 -5.53 5.06
CA PRO A 10 -5.48 -5.24 4.37
C PRO A 10 -5.30 -4.09 3.37
N THR A 11 -5.94 -4.24 2.23
CA THR A 11 -6.04 -3.25 1.14
C THR A 11 -7.48 -2.75 0.94
N THR A 12 -8.44 -3.44 1.55
CA THR A 12 -9.87 -3.15 1.47
C THR A 12 -10.54 -3.09 2.84
N LYS A 13 -11.71 -2.45 2.88
CA LYS A 13 -12.54 -2.40 4.10
C LYS A 13 -12.99 -3.80 4.56
N LYS A 14 -13.32 -4.70 3.63
CA LYS A 14 -13.72 -6.08 3.94
C LYS A 14 -12.60 -6.86 4.62
N GLU A 15 -11.36 -6.65 4.21
CA GLU A 15 -10.20 -7.27 4.87
C GLU A 15 -9.96 -6.71 6.28
N CYS A 16 -10.25 -5.43 6.51
CA CYS A 16 -10.24 -4.85 7.85
C CYS A 16 -11.34 -5.47 8.73
N GLU A 17 -12.56 -5.65 8.19
CA GLU A 17 -13.68 -6.30 8.88
C GLU A 17 -13.36 -7.76 9.24
N LEU A 18 -12.69 -8.51 8.36
CA LEU A 18 -12.22 -9.87 8.63
C LEU A 18 -11.22 -9.95 9.80
N ARG A 19 -10.48 -8.86 10.04
CA ARG A 19 -9.56 -8.70 11.17
C ARG A 19 -10.25 -8.16 12.43
N GLY A 20 -11.54 -7.82 12.36
CA GLY A 20 -12.30 -7.19 13.43
C GLY A 20 -11.89 -5.73 13.68
N TRP A 21 -11.33 -5.06 12.67
CA TRP A 21 -10.88 -3.67 12.77
C TRP A 21 -11.97 -2.72 12.28
N ASP A 22 -12.48 -1.91 13.19
CA ASP A 22 -13.46 -0.85 12.96
C ASP A 22 -12.80 0.49 12.57
N GLU A 23 -11.54 0.68 12.97
CA GLU A 23 -10.71 1.85 12.69
C GLU A 23 -9.27 1.42 12.37
N LEU A 24 -8.58 2.20 11.54
CA LEU A 24 -7.17 2.02 11.22
C LEU A 24 -6.32 3.06 11.93
N ASP A 25 -5.15 2.66 12.42
CA ASP A 25 -4.19 3.57 13.03
C ASP A 25 -3.34 4.25 11.96
N VAL A 26 -2.91 3.50 10.94
CA VAL A 26 -2.05 3.97 9.86
C VAL A 26 -2.56 3.44 8.52
N ILE A 27 -2.57 4.31 7.50
CA ILE A 27 -2.82 3.92 6.11
C ILE A 27 -1.57 4.28 5.30
N LEU A 28 -0.99 3.29 4.62
CA LEU A 28 0.17 3.45 3.76
C LEU A 28 -0.27 3.53 2.31
N PHE A 29 0.12 4.56 1.58
CA PHE A 29 0.02 4.64 0.13
C PHE A 29 1.37 4.28 -0.49
N SER A 30 1.35 3.39 -1.48
CA SER A 30 2.53 2.95 -2.22
C SER A 30 2.35 3.20 -3.70
N GLY A 31 3.36 3.77 -4.36
CA GLY A 31 3.44 3.87 -5.82
C GLY A 31 3.71 2.52 -6.51
N ASP A 32 4.18 1.52 -5.77
CA ASP A 32 4.33 0.15 -6.26
C ASP A 32 3.10 -0.71 -5.93
N ALA A 33 2.93 -1.79 -6.71
CA ALA A 33 2.06 -2.90 -6.36
C ALA A 33 2.43 -3.44 -4.96
N TYR A 34 1.43 -3.90 -4.22
CA TYR A 34 1.68 -4.45 -2.89
C TYR A 34 2.27 -5.86 -3.02
N VAL A 35 3.57 -5.95 -2.75
CA VAL A 35 4.29 -7.20 -2.57
C VAL A 35 4.78 -7.24 -1.13
N ASP A 36 4.28 -8.20 -0.35
CA ASP A 36 4.65 -8.34 1.05
C ASP A 36 6.03 -9.01 1.18
N HIS A 37 7.07 -8.23 0.91
CA HIS A 37 8.45 -8.70 0.86
C HIS A 37 9.41 -7.65 1.45
N PRO A 38 10.48 -8.04 2.16
CA PRO A 38 11.44 -7.12 2.78
C PRO A 38 12.23 -6.23 1.80
N SER A 39 12.05 -6.38 0.49
CA SER A 39 12.63 -5.45 -0.49
C SER A 39 11.74 -4.21 -0.72
N PHE A 40 10.51 -4.22 -0.20
CA PHE A 40 9.55 -3.14 -0.36
C PHE A 40 9.41 -2.40 0.96
N GLY A 41 9.92 -1.16 1.01
CA GLY A 41 9.89 -0.32 2.21
C GLY A 41 8.51 -0.19 2.88
N PRO A 42 7.42 0.08 2.12
CA PRO A 42 6.07 0.12 2.68
C PRO A 42 5.62 -1.19 3.33
N ALA A 43 6.00 -2.34 2.78
CA ALA A 43 5.68 -3.64 3.37
C ALA A 43 6.41 -3.84 4.70
N ILE A 44 7.72 -3.57 4.75
CA ILE A 44 8.49 -3.65 6.01
C ILE A 44 7.89 -2.74 7.07
N LEU A 45 7.65 -1.46 6.72
CA LEU A 45 7.11 -0.49 7.66
C LEU A 45 5.74 -0.93 8.18
N GLY A 46 4.86 -1.39 7.28
CA GLY A 46 3.54 -1.88 7.65
C GLY A 46 3.60 -3.09 8.58
N ARG A 47 4.51 -4.05 8.33
CA ARG A 47 4.70 -5.23 9.18
C ARG A 47 5.31 -4.90 10.54
N ILE A 48 6.26 -3.97 10.60
CA ILE A 48 6.82 -3.54 11.88
C ILE A 48 5.73 -2.85 12.72
N LEU A 49 4.94 -1.96 12.13
CA LEU A 49 3.85 -1.29 12.82
C LEU A 49 2.78 -2.30 13.28
N GLU A 50 2.37 -3.23 12.42
CA GLU A 50 1.42 -4.29 12.77
C GLU A 50 1.94 -5.17 13.91
N ALA A 51 3.23 -5.56 13.88
CA ALA A 51 3.87 -6.32 14.95
C ALA A 51 3.95 -5.55 16.29
N ASN A 52 3.87 -4.22 16.25
CA ASN A 52 3.77 -3.36 17.44
C ASN A 52 2.31 -3.08 17.86
N GLY A 53 1.35 -3.80 17.28
CA GLY A 53 -0.07 -3.74 17.66
C GLY A 53 -0.87 -2.63 16.98
N TYR A 54 -0.32 -1.95 15.98
CA TYR A 54 -1.07 -0.96 15.21
C TYR A 54 -1.91 -1.63 14.12
N ARG A 55 -3.10 -1.08 13.87
CA ARG A 55 -4.00 -1.49 12.79
C ARG A 55 -3.57 -0.75 11.51
N VAL A 56 -2.86 -1.45 10.62
CA VAL A 56 -2.25 -0.86 9.42
C VAL A 56 -2.88 -1.41 8.16
N ALA A 57 -3.20 -0.53 7.21
CA ALA A 57 -3.61 -0.91 5.87
C ALA A 57 -2.67 -0.32 4.82
N ILE A 58 -2.65 -0.93 3.62
CA ILE A 58 -1.87 -0.46 2.49
C ILE A 58 -2.75 -0.29 1.24
N VAL A 59 -2.62 0.85 0.58
CA VAL A 59 -3.26 1.15 -0.71
C VAL A 59 -2.15 1.23 -1.77
N PRO A 60 -1.92 0.14 -2.53
CA PRO A 60 -0.98 0.15 -3.63
C PRO A 60 -1.57 0.83 -4.87
N GLN A 61 -0.72 1.52 -5.63
CA GLN A 61 -1.04 2.14 -6.91
C GLN A 61 -2.42 2.82 -6.94
N PRO A 62 -2.69 3.77 -6.02
CA PRO A 62 -4.01 4.39 -5.94
C PRO A 62 -4.35 5.09 -7.26
N ASP A 63 -5.57 4.88 -7.76
CA ASP A 63 -6.06 5.61 -8.90
C ASP A 63 -6.28 7.09 -8.53
N TRP A 64 -5.47 7.94 -9.15
CA TRP A 64 -5.52 9.39 -9.01
C TRP A 64 -6.27 10.07 -10.16
N HIS A 65 -6.67 9.31 -11.18
CA HIS A 65 -7.43 9.78 -12.33
C HIS A 65 -8.92 9.47 -12.14
N GLY A 66 -9.62 10.19 -11.27
CA GLY A 66 -11.05 9.99 -11.13
C GLY A 66 -11.67 10.57 -9.88
N ASP A 67 -12.59 9.81 -9.27
CA ASP A 67 -13.37 10.23 -8.09
C ASP A 67 -12.65 10.04 -6.75
N PHE A 68 -11.37 9.64 -6.81
CA PHE A 68 -10.46 9.45 -5.68
C PHE A 68 -10.96 8.40 -4.66
N ARG A 69 -11.65 7.36 -5.13
CA ARG A 69 -12.12 6.24 -4.29
C ARG A 69 -11.01 5.60 -3.48
N ASP A 70 -9.84 5.36 -4.07
CA ASP A 70 -8.73 4.71 -3.37
C ASP A 70 -8.23 5.50 -2.16
N PHE A 71 -8.35 6.83 -2.21
CA PHE A 71 -8.00 7.72 -1.09
C PHE A 71 -9.08 7.80 -0.02
N LYS A 72 -10.32 7.37 -0.31
CA LYS A 72 -11.48 7.50 0.58
C LYS A 72 -11.96 6.17 1.17
N LYS A 73 -11.73 5.04 0.47
CA LYS A 73 -12.35 3.73 0.75
C LYS A 73 -12.06 3.17 2.15
N LEU A 74 -10.94 3.55 2.76
CA LEU A 74 -10.53 3.12 4.10
C LEU A 74 -10.81 4.16 5.20
N GLY A 75 -11.36 5.32 4.84
CA GLY A 75 -11.62 6.40 5.79
C GLY A 75 -10.36 7.11 6.29
N ARG A 76 -10.51 7.87 7.38
CA ARG A 76 -9.42 8.61 8.02
C ARG A 76 -8.75 7.71 9.08
N PRO A 77 -7.42 7.58 9.09
CA PRO A 77 -6.71 6.84 10.12
C PRO A 77 -6.63 7.67 11.41
N ARG A 78 -6.52 6.99 12.54
CA ARG A 78 -6.39 7.60 13.87
C ARG A 78 -5.09 8.38 14.04
N LEU A 79 -3.99 7.88 13.47
CA LEU A 79 -2.67 8.50 13.63
C LEU A 79 -2.25 9.28 12.38
N PHE A 80 -1.94 8.60 11.27
CA PHE A 80 -1.43 9.28 10.07
C PHE A 80 -1.57 8.46 8.79
N PHE A 81 -1.39 9.17 7.67
CA PHE A 81 -1.15 8.57 6.35
C PHE A 81 0.35 8.54 6.06
N GLY A 82 0.89 7.40 5.67
CA GLY A 82 2.25 7.28 5.13
C GLY A 82 2.18 7.24 3.61
N VAL A 83 3.05 7.96 2.91
CA VAL A 83 3.07 7.96 1.44
C VAL A 83 4.47 7.65 0.96
N SER A 84 4.61 6.68 0.07
CA SER A 84 5.87 6.29 -0.54
C SER A 84 5.72 6.18 -2.06
N PRO A 85 6.68 6.70 -2.85
CA PRO A 85 6.66 6.53 -4.31
C PRO A 85 6.96 5.09 -4.75
N GLY A 86 7.30 4.19 -3.83
CA GLY A 86 7.76 2.84 -4.13
C GLY A 86 9.28 2.69 -4.01
N ALA A 87 9.76 1.46 -4.24
CA ALA A 87 11.17 1.09 -4.34
C ALA A 87 11.73 1.30 -5.75
N MET A 88 10.89 1.47 -6.77
CA MET A 88 11.34 1.70 -8.14
C MET A 88 11.72 3.16 -8.37
N ASP A 89 12.89 3.38 -8.97
CA ASP A 89 13.32 4.71 -9.37
C ASP A 89 12.45 5.28 -10.51
N SER A 90 12.05 6.54 -10.38
CA SER A 90 11.13 7.18 -11.33
C SER A 90 11.71 7.35 -12.73
N MET A 91 13.04 7.44 -12.88
CA MET A 91 13.70 7.43 -14.18
C MET A 91 13.52 6.08 -14.85
N VAL A 92 13.72 4.97 -14.14
CA VAL A 92 13.58 3.61 -14.69
C VAL A 92 12.13 3.28 -15.04
N ASN A 93 11.18 3.81 -14.25
CA ASN A 93 9.76 3.59 -14.48
C ASN A 93 9.27 4.31 -15.75
N ARG A 94 9.75 5.55 -15.99
CA ARG A 94 9.32 6.37 -17.14
C ARG A 94 10.22 6.27 -18.37
N TYR A 95 11.48 5.86 -18.19
CA TYR A 95 12.49 5.84 -19.24
C TYR A 95 13.21 4.49 -19.32
N THR A 96 13.50 4.08 -20.55
CA THR A 96 14.45 3.01 -20.83
C THR A 96 15.86 3.38 -20.35
N ALA A 97 16.75 2.39 -20.18
CA ALA A 97 18.17 2.64 -19.83
C ALA A 97 18.87 3.64 -20.77
N ASN A 98 18.40 3.77 -22.02
CA ASN A 98 18.87 4.74 -23.01
C ASN A 98 18.14 6.10 -22.93
N ARG A 99 17.47 6.42 -21.81
CA ARG A 99 16.72 7.67 -21.56
C ARG A 99 15.61 7.98 -22.58
N ARG A 100 15.08 6.98 -23.29
CA ARG A 100 13.87 7.14 -24.11
C ARG A 100 12.64 6.88 -23.26
N MET A 101 11.61 7.72 -23.38
CA MET A 101 10.33 7.53 -22.71
C MET A 101 9.77 6.15 -23.08
N ARG A 102 9.36 5.34 -22.10
CA ARG A 102 8.67 4.08 -22.37
C ARG A 102 7.26 4.43 -22.90
N SER A 103 6.92 3.91 -24.08
CA SER A 103 5.58 4.02 -24.63
C SER A 103 4.72 2.88 -24.07
N GLU A 104 3.86 3.25 -23.10
CA GLU A 104 2.77 2.48 -22.47
C GLU A 104 3.13 1.12 -21.83
N ASP A 105 2.81 0.97 -20.54
CA ASP A 105 2.50 -0.30 -19.86
C ASP A 105 0.99 -0.30 -19.56
#